data_AF-A0A4P7WDM3-F1
#
_entry.id   AF-A0A4P7WDM3-F1
#
_cell.length_a   1.000
_cell.length_b   1.000
_cell.length_c   1.000
_cell.angle_alpha   90.00
_cell.angle_beta   90.00
_cell.angle_gamma   90.00
#
_symmetry.space_group_name_H-M   'P 1'
#
loop_
_entity.id
_entity.type
_entity.pdbx_description
1 polymer ?
#
loop_
_entity_poly.entity_id
_entity_poly.type
_entity_poly.pdbx_seq_one_letter_code
_entity_poly.pdbx_strand_id
1 'polypeptide(L)'
;MQHCGKSQKFNSFFPSLLGSLFALTAFFYAGQAQAYSDLNAKTCQLNYKVCKNNAQLVDEWDDLLSVRNACEIAASHEIREKTGTLPHWHSAIDGGAFPSYMMGNSAPEEGKITLLDDHVQAADMYGTTAERHVRCEVDLASRKILSISYK
;
A
#
# COMPACT_ATOMS: atom_id res chain seq x y z
N MET A 1 4.33 -7.80 -42.47
CA MET A 1 4.95 -6.50 -42.83
C MET A 1 5.66 -5.99 -41.57
N GLN A 2 6.85 -6.47 -41.19
CA GLN A 2 8.17 -6.23 -41.79
C GLN A 2 8.43 -4.76 -42.11
N HIS A 3 9.06 -4.04 -41.18
CA HIS A 3 9.94 -2.92 -41.49
C HIS A 3 11.20 -3.00 -40.61
N CYS A 4 12.20 -3.71 -41.14
CA CYS A 4 13.60 -3.57 -40.74
C CYS A 4 14.23 -2.57 -41.71
N GLY A 5 14.75 -1.46 -41.20
CA GLY A 5 15.40 -0.43 -41.99
C GLY A 5 16.81 -0.12 -41.48
N LYS A 6 17.78 -0.32 -42.38
CA LYS A 6 19.10 0.31 -42.49
C LYS A 6 20.22 -0.10 -41.52
N SER A 7 20.98 -1.05 -42.04
CA SER A 7 22.44 -1.14 -42.08
C SER A 7 23.20 0.19 -41.90
N GLN A 8 24.13 0.21 -40.94
CA GLN A 8 25.36 1.01 -41.05
C GLN A 8 26.56 0.12 -40.74
N LYS A 9 27.46 0.05 -41.72
CA LYS A 9 28.79 -0.57 -41.65
C LYS A 9 29.63 0.16 -40.60
N PHE A 10 30.28 -0.57 -39.70
CA PHE A 10 31.47 -0.06 -39.02
C PHE A 10 32.57 -1.11 -39.04
N ASN A 11 33.71 -0.67 -39.56
CA ASN A 11 34.91 -1.45 -39.83
C ASN A 11 35.51 -2.02 -38.54
N SER A 12 35.95 -3.26 -38.65
CA SER A 12 36.89 -3.92 -37.76
C SER A 12 38.24 -3.18 -37.76
N PHE A 13 38.66 -2.72 -36.58
CA PHE A 13 40.04 -2.37 -36.25
C PHE A 13 40.37 -3.00 -34.89
N PHE A 14 41.27 -3.99 -34.89
CA PHE A 14 42.07 -4.46 -33.76
C PHE A 14 43.50 -3.93 -33.98
N PRO A 15 44.44 -3.99 -33.01
CA PRO A 15 44.43 -4.11 -31.54
C PRO A 15 45.03 -2.81 -30.92
N SER A 16 45.25 -2.55 -29.62
CA SER A 16 46.20 -3.19 -28.70
C SER A 16 46.28 -2.37 -27.39
N LEU A 17 46.28 -3.08 -26.25
CA LEU A 17 47.07 -2.83 -25.03
C LEU A 17 47.33 -1.37 -24.59
N LEU A 18 46.43 -0.83 -23.78
CA LEU A 18 46.70 0.06 -22.63
C LEU A 18 45.53 -0.21 -21.67
N GLY A 19 45.70 -1.03 -20.64
CA GLY A 19 46.48 -0.62 -19.48
C GLY A 19 45.51 -0.13 -18.41
N SER A 20 44.85 -1.11 -17.78
CA SER A 20 44.29 -1.12 -16.43
C SER A 20 44.19 0.21 -15.69
N LEU A 21 42.95 0.66 -15.39
CA LEU A 21 42.62 1.39 -14.14
C LEU A 21 41.11 1.70 -13.94
N PHE A 22 40.22 1.40 -14.89
CA PHE A 22 38.79 1.78 -14.81
C PHE A 22 37.81 0.62 -14.58
N ALA A 23 38.25 -0.49 -13.96
CA ALA A 23 37.40 -1.68 -13.78
C ALA A 23 37.17 -2.09 -12.30
N LEU A 24 37.48 -1.23 -11.33
CA LEU A 24 37.39 -1.57 -9.89
C LEU A 24 36.24 -0.90 -9.12
N THR A 25 35.44 -0.03 -9.75
CA THR A 25 34.34 0.67 -9.05
C THR A 25 32.94 0.13 -9.35
N ALA A 26 32.77 -0.79 -10.30
CA ALA A 26 31.44 -1.30 -10.68
C ALA A 26 30.95 -2.49 -9.83
N PHE A 27 31.81 -3.14 -9.05
CA PHE A 27 31.42 -4.35 -8.28
C PHE A 27 30.71 -4.07 -6.95
N PHE A 28 30.76 -2.83 -6.43
CA PHE A 28 30.14 -2.52 -5.13
C PHE A 28 28.64 -2.19 -5.21
N TYR A 29 28.09 -1.90 -6.40
CA TYR A 29 26.70 -1.50 -6.54
C TYR A 29 25.71 -2.67 -6.68
N ALA A 30 26.15 -3.82 -7.21
CA ALA A 30 25.27 -4.97 -7.41
C ALA A 30 24.90 -5.68 -6.09
N GLY A 31 25.76 -5.64 -5.06
CA GLY A 31 25.50 -6.31 -3.77
C GLY A 31 24.47 -5.61 -2.89
N GLN A 32 24.35 -4.28 -2.98
CA GLN A 32 23.41 -3.51 -2.16
C GLN A 32 21.95 -3.73 -2.58
N ALA A 33 21.69 -3.86 -3.88
CA ALA A 33 20.33 -4.11 -4.39
C ALA A 33 19.79 -5.49 -3.94
N GLN A 34 20.66 -6.50 -3.86
CA GLN A 34 20.27 -7.85 -3.47
C GLN A 34 20.02 -7.97 -1.97
N ALA A 35 20.85 -7.33 -1.14
CA ALA A 35 20.62 -7.28 0.31
C ALA A 35 19.35 -6.50 0.70
N TYR A 36 19.03 -5.42 -0.02
CA TYR A 36 17.80 -4.65 0.20
C TYR A 36 16.55 -5.43 -0.28
N SER A 37 16.63 -6.10 -1.43
CA SER A 37 15.60 -7.04 -1.92
C SER A 37 15.31 -8.16 -0.90
N ASP A 38 16.35 -8.76 -0.34
CA ASP A 38 16.23 -9.84 0.63
C ASP A 38 15.70 -9.36 2.00
N LEU A 39 15.97 -8.11 2.39
CA LEU A 39 15.43 -7.50 3.61
C LEU A 39 13.94 -7.17 3.44
N ASN A 40 13.54 -6.58 2.31
CA ASN A 40 12.15 -6.28 1.98
C ASN A 40 11.27 -7.53 1.98
N ALA A 41 11.83 -8.67 1.60
CA ALA A 41 11.12 -9.95 1.61
C ALA A 41 10.90 -10.52 3.02
N LYS A 42 11.60 -10.03 4.06
CA LYS A 42 11.69 -10.69 5.37
C LYS A 42 11.10 -9.91 6.54
N THR A 43 10.81 -8.62 6.40
CA THR A 43 10.26 -7.82 7.51
C THR A 43 8.77 -7.50 7.27
N CYS A 44 7.96 -7.64 8.32
CA CYS A 44 6.53 -7.27 8.27
C CYS A 44 6.37 -5.80 7.84
N GLN A 45 7.29 -4.95 8.28
CA GLN A 45 7.36 -3.54 7.92
C GLN A 45 7.27 -3.27 6.41
N LEU A 46 7.92 -4.09 5.60
CA LEU A 46 8.04 -3.88 4.15
C LEU A 46 7.25 -4.89 3.33
N ASN A 47 6.81 -6.01 3.94
CA ASN A 47 6.03 -7.03 3.30
C ASN A 47 4.97 -7.59 4.26
N TYR A 48 3.71 -7.20 4.06
CA TYR A 48 2.61 -7.65 4.91
C TYR A 48 2.46 -9.17 4.99
N LYS A 49 2.91 -9.91 3.95
CA LYS A 49 2.74 -11.37 3.87
C LYS A 49 3.58 -12.13 4.89
N VAL A 50 4.58 -11.47 5.49
CA VAL A 50 5.41 -12.07 6.53
C VAL A 50 5.01 -11.62 7.94
N CYS A 51 3.99 -10.78 8.07
CA CYS A 51 3.43 -10.42 9.36
C CYS A 51 2.78 -11.66 9.99
N LYS A 52 3.06 -11.89 11.27
CA LYS A 52 2.57 -13.06 12.02
C LYS A 52 1.05 -13.08 12.15
N ASN A 53 0.45 -11.89 12.29
CA ASN A 53 -0.98 -11.70 12.50
C ASN A 53 -1.38 -10.25 12.18
N ASN A 54 -2.68 -9.96 12.23
CA ASN A 54 -3.22 -8.64 11.93
C ASN A 54 -2.78 -7.57 12.95
N ALA A 55 -2.42 -7.95 14.19
CA ALA A 55 -1.88 -7.01 15.16
C ALA A 55 -0.51 -6.48 14.70
N GLN A 56 0.39 -7.39 14.34
CA GLN A 56 1.71 -7.02 13.84
C GLN A 56 1.63 -6.24 12.54
N LEU A 57 0.72 -6.62 11.63
CA LEU A 57 0.45 -5.84 10.44
C LEU A 57 0.08 -4.38 10.77
N VAL A 58 -0.84 -4.18 11.72
CA VAL A 58 -1.33 -2.85 12.08
C VAL A 58 -0.26 -2.01 12.76
N ASP A 59 0.60 -2.64 13.56
CA ASP A 59 1.63 -1.94 14.32
C ASP A 59 2.90 -1.65 13.50
N GLU A 60 3.25 -2.53 12.56
CA GLU A 60 4.57 -2.50 11.91
C GLU A 60 4.54 -2.19 10.41
N TRP A 61 3.44 -2.44 9.68
CA TRP A 61 3.46 -2.31 8.21
C TRP A 61 3.39 -0.85 7.76
N ASP A 62 4.44 -0.36 7.09
CA ASP A 62 4.62 1.06 6.73
C ASP A 62 3.49 1.61 5.85
N ASP A 63 2.89 0.75 5.01
CA ASP A 63 1.87 1.15 4.03
C ASP A 63 0.45 1.23 4.63
N LEU A 64 0.26 0.88 5.90
CA LEU A 64 -1.07 0.85 6.52
C LEU A 64 -1.75 2.22 6.51
N LEU A 65 -1.00 3.31 6.72
CA LEU A 65 -1.54 4.66 6.69
C LEU A 65 -2.15 4.99 5.32
N SER A 66 -1.52 4.55 4.23
CA SER A 66 -2.07 4.72 2.88
C SER A 66 -3.38 3.96 2.71
N VAL A 67 -3.50 2.77 3.29
CA VAL A 67 -4.73 1.96 3.28
C VAL A 67 -5.84 2.61 4.12
N ARG A 68 -5.52 3.12 5.31
CA ARG A 68 -6.47 3.87 6.16
C ARG A 68 -7.04 5.08 5.43
N ASN A 69 -6.18 5.89 4.81
CA ASN A 69 -6.62 7.07 4.05
C ASN A 69 -7.51 6.68 2.86
N ALA A 70 -7.20 5.59 2.15
CA ALA A 70 -8.03 5.11 1.06
C ALA A 70 -9.43 4.69 1.55
N CYS A 71 -9.52 4.02 2.70
CA CYS A 71 -10.79 3.69 3.36
C CYS A 71 -11.57 4.94 3.78
N GLU A 72 -10.91 5.93 4.40
CA GLU A 72 -11.53 7.17 4.83
C GLU A 72 -12.15 7.94 3.66
N ILE A 73 -11.39 8.06 2.56
CA ILE A 73 -11.86 8.71 1.34
C ILE A 73 -13.06 7.96 0.78
N ALA A 74 -12.93 6.65 0.55
CA ALA A 74 -13.99 5.87 -0.06
C ALA A 74 -15.26 5.81 0.83
N ALA A 75 -15.12 5.75 2.15
CA ALA A 75 -16.24 5.80 3.07
C ALA A 75 -16.90 7.18 3.10
N SER A 76 -16.12 8.25 3.03
CA SER A 76 -16.63 9.61 2.92
C SER A 76 -17.45 9.82 1.65
N HIS A 77 -17.02 9.23 0.53
CA HIS A 77 -17.78 9.22 -0.71
C HIS A 77 -19.11 8.47 -0.56
N GLU A 78 -19.09 7.23 -0.06
CA GLU A 78 -20.27 6.39 0.15
C GLU A 78 -21.29 7.05 1.10
N ILE A 79 -20.83 7.63 2.20
CA ILE A 79 -21.68 8.34 3.16
C ILE A 79 -22.31 9.55 2.48
N ARG A 80 -21.52 10.41 1.83
CA ARG A 80 -22.02 11.61 1.16
C ARG A 80 -23.04 11.29 0.08
N GLU A 81 -22.85 10.23 -0.69
CA GLU A 81 -23.81 9.81 -1.71
C GLU A 81 -25.18 9.43 -1.13
N LYS A 82 -25.21 8.89 0.10
CA LYS A 82 -26.45 8.48 0.77
C LYS A 82 -27.09 9.56 1.63
N THR A 83 -26.30 10.46 2.19
CA THR A 83 -26.76 11.43 3.20
C THR A 83 -26.74 12.87 2.70
N GLY A 84 -26.04 13.12 1.60
CA GLY A 84 -25.79 14.46 1.06
C GLY A 84 -24.70 15.25 1.81
N THR A 85 -24.10 14.70 2.87
CA THR A 85 -23.13 15.40 3.72
C THR A 85 -21.86 14.57 3.94
N LEU A 86 -20.73 15.24 4.12
CA LEU A 86 -19.49 14.56 4.46
C LEU A 86 -19.51 14.15 5.95
N PRO A 87 -18.98 12.96 6.29
CA PRO A 87 -18.75 12.59 7.67
C PRO A 87 -17.67 13.48 8.30
N HIS A 88 -17.68 13.55 9.63
CA HIS A 88 -16.60 14.09 10.43
C HIS A 88 -15.85 12.93 11.09
N TRP A 89 -14.59 12.78 10.73
CA TRP A 89 -13.67 11.77 11.27
C TRP A 89 -12.98 12.31 12.51
N HIS A 90 -12.77 11.46 13.52
CA HIS A 90 -11.89 11.80 14.62
C HIS A 90 -10.46 11.96 14.11
N SER A 91 -9.78 13.01 14.56
CA SER A 91 -8.45 13.40 14.07
C SER A 91 -7.40 12.32 14.34
N ALA A 92 -6.37 12.29 13.48
CA ALA A 92 -5.23 11.38 13.63
C ALA A 92 -4.45 11.54 14.95
N ILE A 93 -4.62 12.67 15.63
CA ILE A 93 -3.96 12.98 16.91
C ILE A 93 -4.47 12.06 18.04
N ASP A 94 -5.70 11.55 17.95
CA ASP A 94 -6.32 10.67 18.95
C ASP A 94 -6.32 9.17 18.55
N GLY A 95 -5.64 8.80 17.45
CA GLY A 95 -5.52 7.40 17.02
C GLY A 95 -5.69 7.12 15.52
N GLY A 96 -5.97 8.13 14.69
CA GLY A 96 -6.23 7.92 13.24
C GLY A 96 -7.68 7.56 12.95
N ALA A 97 -8.17 7.92 11.76
CA ALA A 97 -9.35 7.27 11.21
C ALA A 97 -9.03 5.77 11.04
N PHE A 98 -9.98 4.91 11.39
CA PHE A 98 -9.83 3.46 11.47
C PHE A 98 -8.78 2.98 12.50
N PRO A 99 -9.00 3.23 13.80
CA PRO A 99 -8.09 2.83 14.86
C PRO A 99 -8.10 1.32 15.12
N SER A 100 -9.15 0.60 14.71
CA SER A 100 -9.34 -0.81 15.04
C SER A 100 -9.46 -1.71 13.79
N TYR A 101 -9.32 -3.02 14.01
CA TYR A 101 -9.40 -4.05 12.97
C TYR A 101 -10.15 -5.28 13.49
N MET A 102 -10.77 -6.06 12.61
CA MET A 102 -11.36 -7.34 13.01
C MET A 102 -10.29 -8.43 13.13
N MET A 103 -10.12 -8.98 14.33
CA MET A 103 -9.32 -10.19 14.54
C MET A 103 -10.02 -11.42 13.93
N GLY A 104 -9.30 -12.22 13.14
CA GLY A 104 -9.73 -13.57 12.74
C GLY A 104 -10.45 -13.73 11.40
N ASN A 105 -10.65 -12.68 10.61
CA ASN A 105 -11.35 -12.81 9.31
C ASN A 105 -10.45 -13.28 8.15
N SER A 106 -9.14 -13.16 8.28
CA SER A 106 -8.14 -13.63 7.30
C SER A 106 -6.75 -13.34 7.85
N ALA A 107 -5.83 -14.27 7.70
CA ALA A 107 -4.45 -14.07 8.12
C ALA A 107 -3.74 -13.09 7.14
N PRO A 108 -2.74 -12.29 7.56
CA PRO A 108 -2.11 -11.27 6.70
C PRO A 108 -1.66 -11.81 5.33
N GLU A 109 -1.23 -13.08 5.27
CA GLU A 109 -0.83 -13.76 4.04
C GLU A 109 -1.93 -13.84 2.97
N GLU A 110 -3.20 -13.82 3.37
CA GLU A 110 -4.35 -13.79 2.44
C GLU A 110 -4.51 -12.42 1.78
N GLY A 111 -3.84 -11.40 2.31
CA GLY A 111 -3.85 -10.04 1.79
C GLY A 111 -5.23 -9.38 1.87
N LYS A 112 -6.09 -9.82 2.79
CA LYS A 112 -7.41 -9.20 3.02
C LYS A 112 -7.52 -8.76 4.47
N ILE A 113 -7.88 -7.50 4.69
CA ILE A 113 -8.08 -6.95 6.03
C ILE A 113 -9.41 -6.21 6.12
N THR A 114 -9.92 -6.12 7.33
CA THR A 114 -11.06 -5.27 7.67
C THR A 114 -10.60 -4.20 8.65
N LEU A 115 -10.69 -2.95 8.23
CA LEU A 115 -10.49 -1.77 9.07
C LEU A 115 -11.83 -1.31 9.62
N LEU A 116 -11.85 -0.89 10.88
CA LEU A 116 -13.03 -0.41 11.60
C LEU A 116 -12.79 0.97 12.20
N ASP A 117 -13.79 1.84 12.10
CA ASP A 117 -13.86 3.11 12.82
C ASP A 117 -15.23 3.24 13.48
N ASP A 118 -15.24 3.34 14.80
CA ASP A 118 -16.47 3.38 15.63
C ASP A 118 -16.87 4.80 16.03
N HIS A 119 -16.09 5.82 15.62
CA HIS A 119 -16.21 7.19 16.12
C HIS A 119 -16.44 8.21 15.00
N VAL A 120 -17.04 7.76 13.88
CA VAL A 120 -17.32 8.60 12.71
C VAL A 120 -18.64 9.32 12.91
N GLN A 121 -18.64 10.64 12.98
CA GLN A 121 -19.88 11.40 13.04
C GLN A 121 -20.44 11.59 11.65
N ALA A 122 -21.63 11.04 11.38
CA ALA A 122 -22.28 11.17 10.09
C ALA A 122 -23.80 11.32 10.22
N ALA A 123 -24.37 12.14 9.33
CA ALA A 123 -25.80 12.30 9.21
C ALA A 123 -26.46 11.03 8.67
N ASP A 124 -27.72 10.79 8.99
CA ASP A 124 -28.58 9.87 8.23
C ASP A 124 -29.25 10.58 7.04
N MET A 125 -30.10 9.86 6.31
CA MET A 125 -30.87 10.41 5.19
C MET A 125 -31.84 11.53 5.57
N TYR A 126 -32.11 11.73 6.87
CA TYR A 126 -32.98 12.78 7.40
C TYR A 126 -32.18 13.96 7.97
N GLY A 127 -30.85 13.92 7.89
CA GLY A 127 -29.97 14.97 8.41
C GLY A 127 -29.64 14.85 9.89
N THR A 128 -30.00 13.75 10.56
CA THR A 128 -29.67 13.54 11.98
C THR A 128 -28.25 13.02 12.10
N THR A 129 -27.35 13.81 12.71
CA THR A 129 -25.96 13.41 12.96
C THR A 129 -25.86 12.55 14.22
N ALA A 130 -25.17 11.42 14.11
CA ALA A 130 -24.82 10.52 15.21
C ALA A 130 -23.44 9.89 14.95
N GLU A 131 -22.85 9.25 15.97
CA GLU A 131 -21.74 8.33 15.76
C GLU A 131 -22.19 7.13 14.93
N ARG A 132 -21.34 6.74 13.98
CA ARG A 132 -21.53 5.64 13.03
C ARG A 132 -20.33 4.73 13.04
N HIS A 133 -20.60 3.45 12.86
CA HIS A 133 -19.59 2.42 12.73
C HIS A 133 -19.28 2.20 11.27
N VAL A 134 -18.07 2.54 10.83
CA VAL A 134 -17.59 2.31 9.47
C VAL A 134 -16.73 1.06 9.43
N ARG A 135 -17.03 0.18 8.49
CA ARG A 135 -16.26 -1.01 8.16
C ARG A 135 -15.77 -0.91 6.73
N CYS A 136 -14.47 -1.07 6.53
CA CYS A 136 -13.81 -1.05 5.23
C CYS A 136 -13.03 -2.35 5.02
N GLU A 137 -13.37 -3.12 4.00
CA GLU A 137 -12.62 -4.31 3.61
C GLU A 137 -11.67 -3.98 2.45
N VAL A 138 -10.42 -4.40 2.56
CA VAL A 138 -9.36 -4.05 1.60
C VAL A 138 -8.57 -5.28 1.20
N ASP A 139 -8.25 -5.36 -0.10
CA ASP A 139 -7.24 -6.27 -0.64
C ASP A 139 -5.87 -5.57 -0.66
N LEU A 140 -4.96 -6.00 0.19
CA LEU A 140 -3.60 -5.46 0.37
C LEU A 140 -2.70 -5.67 -0.85
N ALA A 141 -2.92 -6.73 -1.63
CA ALA A 141 -2.11 -7.01 -2.82
C ALA A 141 -2.37 -6.00 -3.94
N SER A 142 -3.64 -5.68 -4.18
CA SER A 142 -4.09 -4.77 -5.22
C SER A 142 -4.39 -3.36 -4.72
N ARG A 143 -4.34 -3.14 -3.40
CA ARG A 143 -4.76 -1.91 -2.70
C ARG A 143 -6.19 -1.49 -3.04
N LYS A 144 -7.06 -2.46 -3.33
CA LYS A 144 -8.46 -2.20 -3.71
C LYS A 144 -9.36 -2.29 -2.50
N ILE A 145 -10.23 -1.30 -2.36
CA ILE A 145 -11.38 -1.38 -1.46
C ILE A 145 -12.35 -2.42 -2.02
N LEU A 146 -12.63 -3.46 -1.24
CA LEU A 146 -13.53 -4.55 -1.61
C LEU A 146 -14.97 -4.22 -1.23
N SER A 147 -15.17 -3.66 -0.04
CA SER A 147 -16.49 -3.28 0.45
C SER A 147 -16.40 -2.17 1.49
N ILE A 148 -17.46 -1.36 1.56
CA ILE A 148 -17.67 -0.36 2.61
C ILE A 148 -19.07 -0.55 3.16
N SER A 149 -19.19 -0.49 4.48
CA SER A 149 -20.48 -0.36 5.15
C SER A 149 -20.37 0.62 6.29
N TYR A 150 -21.42 1.40 6.53
CA TYR A 150 -21.57 2.20 7.73
C TYR A 150 -22.96 2.01 8.33
N LYS A 151 -23.07 2.06 9.66
CA LYS A 151 -24.33 1.88 10.41
C LYS A 151 -24.41 2.87 11.56
#